data_AF-A0A1C5VGS4-F1
#
_entry.id   AF-A0A1C5VGS4-F1
#
_cell.length_a   1.000
_cell.length_b   1.000
_cell.length_c   1.000
_cell.angle_alpha   90.00
_cell.angle_beta   90.00
_cell.angle_gamma   90.00
#
_symmetry.space_group_name_H-M   'P 1'
#
loop_
_entity.id
_entity.type
_entity.pdbx_description
1 polymer ?
#
loop_
_entity_poly.entity_id
_entity_poly.type
_entity_poly.pdbx_seq_one_letter_code
_entity_poly.pdbx_strand_id
1 'polypeptide(L)'
;MDSKKFGEFIATIRKEKGWTQAELAEKISVTDKAVSRWERGLGFPDINTIKPLADVLEVSVLEIMQSEREPKEEISADKATEVLDNVISLVVHQRQIERRNIIISVVSVTSVVLLIFLIDLMQWEAFVFVCMPFIFLGIGIVLIALSIHRRRMKLSYYVTLILGIFALLFPVVICLLLLFAFALGGPIAN
;
A
#
# COMPACT_ATOMS: atom_id res chain seq x y z
N MET A 1 -10.49 34.09 17.44
CA MET A 1 -9.48 35.13 17.18
C MET A 1 -9.47 36.08 18.36
N ASP A 2 -8.34 36.19 19.07
CA ASP A 2 -8.22 37.12 20.19
C ASP A 2 -8.06 38.54 19.64
N SER A 3 -8.98 39.44 20.03
CA SER A 3 -9.01 40.83 19.57
C SER A 3 -7.76 41.62 19.96
N LYS A 4 -7.16 41.35 21.12
CA LYS A 4 -5.93 42.06 21.53
C LYS A 4 -4.74 41.61 20.70
N LYS A 5 -4.57 40.30 20.56
CA LYS A 5 -3.49 39.70 19.77
C LYS A 5 -3.56 40.14 18.31
N PHE A 6 -4.76 40.20 17.74
CA PHE A 6 -4.98 40.74 16.41
C PHE A 6 -4.56 42.19 16.28
N GLY A 7 -5.02 43.05 17.21
CA GLY A 7 -4.68 44.47 17.19
C GLY A 7 -3.16 44.71 17.32
N GLU A 8 -2.50 43.97 18.20
CA GLU A 8 -1.05 43.99 18.39
C GLU A 8 -0.30 43.51 17.14
N PHE A 9 -0.78 42.46 16.48
CA PHE A 9 -0.20 41.93 15.25
C PHE A 9 -0.25 42.96 14.11
N ILE A 10 -1.42 43.57 13.88
CA ILE A 10 -1.59 44.61 12.86
C ILE A 10 -0.73 45.84 13.18
N ALA A 11 -0.72 46.29 14.44
CA ALA A 11 0.10 47.41 14.87
C ALA A 11 1.61 47.14 14.70
N THR A 12 2.04 45.90 14.93
CA THR A 12 3.44 45.49 14.77
C THR A 12 3.85 45.56 13.31
N ILE A 13 3.11 44.92 12.40
CA ILE A 13 3.45 44.93 10.96
C ILE A 13 3.39 46.34 10.39
N ARG A 14 2.39 47.14 10.78
CA ARG A 14 2.30 48.54 10.36
C ARG A 14 3.55 49.32 10.76
N LYS A 15 4.03 49.15 11.99
CA LYS A 15 5.23 49.82 12.51
C LYS A 15 6.50 49.32 11.83
N GLU A 16 6.61 48.03 11.52
CA GLU A 16 7.74 47.47 10.75
C GLU A 16 7.83 48.09 9.35
N LYS A 17 6.70 48.42 8.74
CA LYS A 17 6.64 49.15 7.46
C LYS A 17 6.76 50.67 7.61
N GLY A 18 6.91 51.18 8.83
CA GLY A 18 7.08 52.61 9.11
C GLY A 18 5.83 53.47 8.87
N TRP A 19 4.64 52.88 8.80
CA TRP A 19 3.42 53.61 8.47
C TRP A 19 2.70 54.17 9.69
N THR A 20 2.03 55.30 9.52
CA THR A 20 1.04 55.82 10.49
C THR A 20 -0.30 55.10 10.36
N GLN A 21 -1.19 55.23 11.36
CA GLN A 21 -2.54 54.66 11.27
C GLN A 21 -3.36 55.27 10.12
N ALA A 22 -3.14 56.55 9.82
CA ALA A 22 -3.80 57.24 8.71
C ALA A 22 -3.32 56.71 7.35
N GLU A 23 -2.01 56.48 7.19
CA GLU A 23 -1.43 55.93 5.96
C GLU A 23 -1.89 54.50 5.70
N LEU A 24 -2.00 53.66 6.74
CA LEU A 24 -2.58 52.32 6.57
C LEU A 24 -4.06 52.42 6.17
N ALA A 25 -4.82 53.30 6.84
CA ALA A 25 -6.23 53.49 6.55
C ALA A 25 -6.48 53.95 5.10
N GLU A 26 -5.66 54.86 4.59
CA GLU A 26 -5.70 55.33 3.20
C GLU A 26 -5.47 54.17 2.21
N LYS A 27 -4.45 53.35 2.45
CA LYS A 27 -4.10 52.22 1.56
C LYS A 27 -5.20 51.17 1.42
N ILE A 28 -6.00 50.95 2.46
CA ILE A 28 -7.12 49.99 2.44
C ILE A 28 -8.49 50.67 2.38
N SER A 29 -8.53 51.97 2.07
CA SER A 29 -9.77 52.76 1.89
C SER A 29 -10.73 52.69 3.07
N VAL A 30 -10.21 52.83 4.29
CA VAL A 30 -10.99 52.91 5.54
C VAL A 30 -10.65 54.18 6.31
N THR A 31 -11.33 54.43 7.43
CA THR A 31 -11.00 55.56 8.31
C THR A 31 -9.86 55.20 9.26
N ASP A 32 -9.02 56.18 9.58
CA ASP A 32 -7.99 56.11 10.63
C ASP A 32 -8.56 55.60 11.98
N LYS A 33 -9.77 56.02 12.32
CA LYS A 33 -10.52 55.57 13.49
C LYS A 33 -10.81 54.07 13.47
N ALA A 34 -11.08 53.49 12.30
CA ALA A 34 -11.29 52.06 12.16
C ALA A 34 -10.01 51.28 12.49
N VAL A 35 -8.88 51.68 11.90
CA VAL A 35 -7.55 51.10 12.18
C VAL A 35 -7.21 51.23 13.67
N SER A 36 -7.40 52.41 14.26
CA SER A 36 -7.19 52.65 15.69
C SER A 36 -8.06 51.78 16.60
N ARG A 37 -9.29 51.45 16.18
CA ARG A 37 -10.17 50.54 16.93
C ARG A 37 -9.65 49.10 16.87
N TRP A 38 -9.21 48.64 15.70
CA TRP A 38 -8.67 47.30 15.54
C TRP A 38 -7.38 47.11 16.32
N GLU A 39 -6.44 48.06 16.24
CA GLU A 39 -5.17 48.01 16.96
C GLU A 39 -5.33 48.00 18.49
N ARG A 40 -6.43 48.56 19.01
CA ARG A 40 -6.77 48.52 20.44
C ARG A 40 -7.60 47.29 20.84
N GLY A 41 -7.90 46.40 19.90
CA GLY A 41 -8.73 45.21 20.12
C GLY A 41 -10.21 45.53 20.35
N LEU A 42 -10.70 46.69 19.90
CA LEU A 42 -12.09 47.15 20.06
C LEU A 42 -13.00 46.79 18.88
N GLY A 43 -12.62 45.77 18.12
CA GLY A 43 -13.34 45.25 16.96
C GLY A 43 -12.41 44.65 15.91
N PHE A 44 -13.00 44.11 14.85
CA PHE A 44 -12.30 43.52 13.72
C PHE A 44 -12.67 44.23 12.41
N PRO A 45 -11.81 44.15 11.38
CA PRO A 45 -12.19 44.53 10.02
C PRO A 45 -13.31 43.62 9.50
N ASP A 46 -14.12 44.15 8.58
CA ASP A 46 -15.13 43.35 7.88
C ASP A 46 -14.45 42.35 6.92
N ILE A 47 -15.17 41.30 6.51
CA ILE A 47 -14.69 40.27 5.59
C ILE A 47 -14.14 40.86 4.29
N ASN A 48 -14.76 41.95 3.82
CA ASN A 48 -14.34 42.67 2.62
C ASN A 48 -13.03 43.45 2.82
N THR A 49 -12.68 43.77 4.06
CA THR A 49 -11.48 44.54 4.44
C THR A 49 -10.31 43.64 4.83
N ILE A 50 -10.58 42.40 5.26
CA ILE A 50 -9.53 41.43 5.64
C ILE A 50 -8.54 41.17 4.50
N LYS A 51 -9.04 40.95 3.28
CA LYS A 51 -8.17 40.65 2.13
C LYS A 51 -7.31 41.85 1.70
N PRO A 52 -7.87 43.07 1.50
CA PRO A 52 -7.07 44.27 1.27
C PRO A 52 -6.04 44.54 2.37
N LEU A 53 -6.38 44.28 3.64
CA LEU A 53 -5.47 44.41 4.76
C LEU A 53 -4.30 43.42 4.68
N ALA A 54 -4.58 42.16 4.31
CA ALA A 54 -3.56 41.13 4.07
C ALA A 54 -2.59 41.54 2.96
N ASP A 55 -3.16 41.99 1.84
CA ASP A 55 -2.39 42.36 0.64
C ASP A 55 -1.46 43.56 0.93
N VAL A 56 -1.96 44.60 1.60
CA VAL A 56 -1.17 45.80 1.95
C VAL A 56 -0.10 45.49 3.00
N LEU A 57 -0.41 44.63 3.96
CA LEU A 57 0.55 44.21 4.98
C LEU A 57 1.54 43.13 4.50
N GLU A 58 1.38 42.61 3.28
CA GLU A 58 2.19 41.52 2.68
C GLU A 58 2.24 40.25 3.54
N VAL A 59 1.09 39.91 4.10
CA VAL A 59 0.87 38.68 4.88
C VAL A 59 -0.29 37.90 4.28
N SER A 60 -0.33 36.59 4.53
CA SER A 60 -1.48 35.78 4.13
C SER A 60 -2.70 36.09 5.00
N VAL A 61 -3.90 35.83 4.45
CA VAL A 61 -5.14 35.93 5.22
C VAL A 61 -5.11 35.00 6.45
N LEU A 62 -4.44 33.84 6.33
CA LEU A 62 -4.28 32.90 7.43
C LEU A 62 -3.49 33.51 8.60
N GLU A 63 -2.37 34.18 8.31
CA GLU A 63 -1.55 34.89 9.30
C GLU A 63 -2.33 36.00 10.00
N ILE A 64 -3.16 36.75 9.28
CA ILE A 64 -4.08 37.75 9.86
C ILE A 64 -5.09 37.08 10.81
N MET A 65 -5.68 35.96 10.40
CA MET A 65 -6.69 35.25 11.21
C MET A 65 -6.10 34.58 12.45
N GLN A 66 -4.86 34.12 12.39
CA GLN A 66 -4.15 33.51 13.52
C GLN A 66 -3.42 34.56 14.39
N SER A 67 -3.21 35.76 13.84
CA SER A 67 -2.44 36.85 14.46
C SER A 67 -1.02 36.40 14.84
N GLU A 68 -0.45 35.54 14.00
CA GLU A 68 0.90 34.99 14.10
C GLU A 68 1.50 35.01 12.70
N ARG A 69 2.80 35.33 12.61
CA ARG A 69 3.53 35.13 11.37
C ARG A 69 3.74 33.63 11.21
N GLU A 70 3.38 33.11 10.05
CA GLU A 70 3.85 31.79 9.67
C GLU A 70 5.38 31.89 9.61
N PRO A 71 6.11 30.91 10.16
CA PRO A 71 7.55 30.87 9.96
C PRO A 71 7.78 30.83 8.45
N LYS A 72 8.19 31.96 7.87
CA LYS A 72 8.79 32.01 6.54
C LYS A 72 10.05 31.17 6.65
N GLU A 73 9.92 29.88 6.37
CA GLU A 73 11.06 29.10 5.93
C GLU A 73 11.54 29.78 4.66
N GLU A 74 12.52 30.67 4.79
CA GLU A 74 13.42 30.95 3.69
C GLU A 74 13.97 29.59 3.29
N ILE A 75 13.42 29.05 2.20
CA ILE A 75 13.90 27.81 1.62
C ILE A 75 15.29 28.16 1.08
N SER A 76 16.30 27.97 1.93
CA SER A 76 17.69 27.93 1.53
C SER A 76 17.79 27.01 0.31
N ALA A 77 18.61 27.38 -0.67
CA ALA A 77 18.85 26.54 -1.85
C ALA A 77 19.21 25.10 -1.46
N ASP A 78 19.86 24.91 -0.31
CA ASP A 78 20.20 23.60 0.25
C ASP A 78 18.98 22.80 0.76
N LYS A 79 17.96 23.46 1.32
CA LYS A 79 16.70 22.80 1.69
C LYS A 79 15.86 22.45 0.46
N ALA A 80 15.88 23.29 -0.58
CA ALA A 80 15.15 23.01 -1.82
C ALA A 80 15.72 21.78 -2.56
N THR A 81 17.04 21.64 -2.59
CA THR A 81 17.72 20.48 -3.20
C THR A 81 17.49 19.21 -2.38
N GLU A 82 17.52 19.29 -1.05
CA GLU A 82 17.22 18.14 -0.17
C GLU A 82 15.77 17.65 -0.36
N VAL A 83 14.80 18.56 -0.41
CA VAL A 83 13.39 18.20 -0.68
C VAL A 83 13.24 17.57 -2.06
N LEU A 84 13.92 18.12 -3.08
CA LEU A 84 13.88 17.56 -4.44
C LEU A 84 14.47 16.15 -4.50
N ASP A 85 15.60 15.90 -3.84
CA ASP A 85 16.22 14.57 -3.76
C ASP A 85 15.33 13.55 -3.03
N ASN A 86 14.67 13.98 -1.95
CA ASN A 86 13.70 13.15 -1.23
C ASN A 86 12.50 12.80 -2.12
N VAL A 87 11.98 13.75 -2.91
CA VAL A 87 10.87 13.49 -3.85
C VAL A 87 11.31 12.57 -4.99
N ILE A 88 12.49 12.79 -5.57
CA ILE A 88 13.03 11.95 -6.65
C ILE A 88 13.23 10.52 -6.15
N SER A 89 13.83 10.33 -4.97
CA SER A 89 14.05 9.00 -4.40
C SER A 89 12.73 8.28 -4.09
N LEU A 90 11.70 8.97 -3.60
CA LEU A 90 10.36 8.41 -3.42
C LEU A 90 9.73 7.93 -4.74
N VAL A 91 9.78 8.75 -5.79
CA VAL A 91 9.25 8.39 -7.12
C VAL A 91 10.02 7.22 -7.73
N VAL A 92 11.35 7.20 -7.59
CA VAL A 92 12.19 6.09 -8.05
C VAL A 92 11.85 4.81 -7.28
N HIS A 93 11.68 4.88 -5.96
CA HIS A 93 11.35 3.71 -5.14
C HIS A 93 9.96 3.14 -5.47
N GLN A 94 8.96 4.01 -5.67
CA GLN A 94 7.64 3.60 -6.15
C GLN A 94 7.74 2.88 -7.50
N ARG A 95 8.48 3.46 -8.45
CA ARG A 95 8.65 2.88 -9.79
C ARG A 95 9.38 1.54 -9.77
N GLN A 96 10.33 1.35 -8.85
CA GLN A 96 10.99 0.06 -8.66
C GLN A 96 10.05 -1.01 -8.11
N ILE A 97 9.17 -0.66 -7.16
CA ILE A 97 8.17 -1.58 -6.62
C ILE A 97 7.19 -2.01 -7.71
N GLU A 98 6.67 -1.06 -8.50
CA GLU A 98 5.78 -1.36 -9.63
C GLU A 98 6.46 -2.26 -10.66
N ARG A 99 7.68 -1.92 -11.08
CA ARG A 99 8.47 -2.76 -12.02
C ARG A 99 8.67 -4.17 -11.48
N ARG A 100 9.03 -4.31 -10.20
CA ARG A 100 9.21 -5.63 -9.57
C ARG A 100 7.90 -6.42 -9.60
N ASN A 101 6.78 -5.80 -9.25
CA ASN A 101 5.48 -6.47 -9.24
C ASN A 101 5.04 -6.89 -10.64
N ILE A 102 5.29 -6.07 -11.67
CA ILE A 102 5.05 -6.41 -13.07
C ILE A 102 5.94 -7.58 -13.50
N ILE A 103 7.23 -7.57 -13.15
CA ILE A 103 8.13 -8.68 -13.47
C ILE A 103 7.64 -9.98 -12.82
N ILE A 104 7.25 -9.93 -11.54
CA ILE A 104 6.72 -11.09 -10.83
C ILE A 104 5.44 -11.62 -11.50
N SER A 105 4.50 -10.74 -11.90
CA SER A 105 3.28 -11.18 -12.57
C SER A 105 3.53 -11.77 -13.95
N VAL A 106 4.46 -11.21 -14.72
CA VAL A 106 4.86 -11.77 -16.02
C VAL A 106 5.52 -13.14 -15.87
N VAL A 107 6.44 -13.28 -14.90
CA VAL A 107 7.12 -14.55 -14.63
C VAL A 107 6.12 -15.62 -14.18
N SER A 108 5.17 -15.29 -13.30
CA SER A 108 4.18 -16.24 -12.82
C SER A 108 3.25 -16.73 -13.94
N VAL A 109 2.76 -15.82 -14.80
CA VAL A 109 1.95 -16.17 -15.98
C VAL A 109 2.74 -17.05 -16.94
N THR A 110 3.99 -16.70 -17.23
CA THR A 110 4.86 -17.48 -18.12
C THR A 110 5.08 -18.90 -17.58
N SER A 111 5.25 -19.02 -16.26
CA SER A 111 5.46 -20.32 -15.59
C SER A 111 4.23 -21.21 -15.68
N VAL A 112 3.02 -20.63 -15.52
CA VAL A 112 1.76 -21.36 -15.67
C VAL A 112 1.58 -21.86 -17.10
N VAL A 113 1.85 -21.03 -18.10
CA VAL A 113 1.77 -21.41 -19.52
C VAL A 113 2.75 -22.54 -19.83
N LEU A 114 3.98 -22.48 -19.31
CA LEU A 114 4.97 -23.53 -19.46
C LEU A 114 4.49 -24.86 -18.86
N LEU A 115 3.88 -24.83 -17.67
CA LEU A 115 3.32 -26.03 -17.04
C LEU A 115 2.20 -26.66 -17.87
N ILE A 116 1.31 -25.84 -18.44
CA ILE A 116 0.25 -26.34 -19.33
C ILE A 116 0.86 -27.01 -20.56
N PHE A 117 1.84 -26.36 -21.20
CA PHE A 117 2.54 -26.93 -22.34
C PHE A 117 3.29 -28.23 -22.01
N LEU A 118 3.90 -28.33 -20.82
CA LEU A 118 4.53 -29.56 -20.34
C LEU A 118 3.51 -30.69 -20.13
N ILE A 119 2.31 -30.37 -19.64
CA ILE A 119 1.21 -31.34 -19.51
C ILE A 119 0.75 -31.81 -20.89
N ASP A 120 0.63 -30.91 -21.87
CA ASP A 120 0.26 -31.27 -23.24
C ASP A 120 1.34 -32.09 -23.96
N LEU A 121 2.62 -31.89 -23.62
CA LEU A 121 3.74 -32.71 -24.12
C LEU A 121 3.79 -34.10 -23.50
N MET A 122 3.34 -34.24 -22.25
CA MET A 122 3.15 -35.57 -21.66
C MET A 122 1.96 -36.24 -22.33
N GLN A 123 2.20 -37.32 -23.07
CA GLN A 123 1.12 -38.17 -23.56
C GLN A 123 0.18 -38.51 -22.38
N TRP A 124 -1.13 -38.58 -22.64
CA TRP A 124 -2.17 -38.76 -21.61
C TRP A 124 -1.86 -39.93 -20.65
N GLU A 125 -1.21 -40.98 -21.15
CA GLU A 125 -0.76 -42.10 -20.33
C GLU A 125 0.27 -41.69 -19.26
N ALA A 126 1.31 -40.94 -19.64
CA ALA A 126 2.33 -40.46 -18.71
C ALA A 126 1.75 -39.53 -17.63
N PHE A 127 0.77 -38.69 -17.99
CA PHE A 127 0.07 -37.84 -17.01
C PHE A 127 -0.68 -38.67 -15.97
N VAL A 128 -1.42 -39.68 -16.40
CA VAL A 128 -2.13 -40.59 -15.49
C VAL A 128 -1.14 -41.32 -14.58
N PHE A 129 -0.01 -41.81 -15.09
CA PHE A 129 1.01 -42.49 -14.29
C PHE A 129 1.69 -41.59 -13.25
N VAL A 130 1.93 -40.31 -13.56
CA VAL A 130 2.57 -39.38 -12.63
C VAL A 130 1.59 -38.85 -11.60
N CYS A 131 0.37 -38.48 -12.00
CA CYS A 131 -0.58 -37.79 -11.13
C CYS A 131 -1.44 -38.75 -10.27
N MET A 132 -1.82 -39.93 -10.78
CA MET A 132 -2.64 -40.87 -10.01
C MET A 132 -2.05 -41.28 -8.66
N PRO A 133 -0.73 -41.59 -8.54
CA PRO A 133 -0.13 -41.97 -7.26
C PRO A 133 -0.34 -40.93 -6.15
N PHE A 134 -0.21 -39.64 -6.48
CA PHE A 134 -0.38 -38.56 -5.51
C PHE A 134 -1.85 -38.37 -5.11
N ILE A 135 -2.78 -38.54 -6.07
CA ILE A 135 -4.22 -38.48 -5.81
C ILE A 135 -4.64 -39.63 -4.88
N PHE A 136 -4.21 -40.87 -5.17
CA PHE A 136 -4.49 -42.03 -4.34
C PHE A 136 -3.87 -41.93 -2.94
N LEU A 137 -2.66 -41.36 -2.83
CA LEU A 137 -2.02 -41.08 -1.54
C LEU A 137 -2.85 -40.08 -0.71
N GLY A 138 -3.28 -38.97 -1.33
CA GLY A 138 -4.15 -37.98 -0.69
C GLY A 138 -5.48 -38.57 -0.21
N ILE A 139 -6.16 -39.32 -1.07
CA ILE A 139 -7.42 -40.01 -0.73
C ILE A 139 -7.20 -41.02 0.40
N GLY A 140 -6.12 -41.80 0.35
CA GLY A 140 -5.79 -42.78 1.39
C GLY A 140 -5.57 -42.14 2.77
N ILE A 141 -4.84 -41.03 2.84
CA ILE A 141 -4.63 -40.26 4.08
C ILE A 141 -5.97 -39.77 4.63
N VAL A 142 -6.82 -39.19 3.78
CA VAL A 142 -8.14 -38.68 4.18
C VAL A 142 -9.04 -39.81 4.70
N LEU A 143 -9.06 -40.97 4.02
CA LEU A 143 -9.85 -42.12 4.45
C LEU A 143 -9.37 -42.69 5.79
N ILE A 144 -8.06 -42.73 6.02
CA ILE A 144 -7.50 -43.14 7.32
C ILE A 144 -7.89 -42.14 8.40
N ALA A 145 -7.78 -40.83 8.14
CA ALA A 145 -8.21 -39.79 9.08
C ALA A 145 -9.71 -39.93 9.41
N LEU A 146 -10.55 -40.16 8.40
CA LEU A 146 -11.99 -40.42 8.59
C LEU A 146 -12.24 -41.71 9.38
N SER A 147 -11.44 -42.76 9.17
CA SER A 147 -11.57 -44.01 9.92
C SER A 147 -11.26 -43.82 11.42
N ILE A 148 -10.24 -43.01 11.75
CA ILE A 148 -9.89 -42.64 13.12
C ILE A 148 -11.02 -41.79 13.74
N HIS A 149 -11.57 -40.86 12.98
CA HIS A 149 -12.69 -40.03 13.42
C HIS A 149 -13.94 -40.88 13.71
N ARG A 150 -14.33 -41.79 12.80
CA ARG A 150 -15.44 -42.72 13.00
C ARG A 150 -15.23 -43.64 14.20
N ARG A 151 -13.98 -44.08 14.44
CA ARG A 151 -13.62 -44.88 15.63
C ARG A 151 -13.87 -44.11 16.93
N ARG A 152 -13.57 -42.81 16.97
CA ARG A 152 -13.87 -41.96 18.14
C ARG A 152 -15.36 -41.81 18.41
N MET A 153 -16.17 -41.77 17.34
CA MET A 153 -17.63 -41.66 17.41
C MET A 153 -18.33 -43.01 17.66
N LYS A 154 -17.60 -44.12 17.85
CA LYS A 154 -18.13 -45.50 17.99
C LYS A 154 -18.97 -45.98 16.78
N LEU A 155 -18.75 -45.42 15.59
CA LEU A 155 -19.35 -45.89 14.33
C LEU A 155 -18.51 -47.02 13.71
N SER A 156 -19.10 -47.79 12.78
CA SER A 156 -18.34 -48.77 11.97
C SER A 156 -17.25 -48.07 11.15
N TYR A 157 -15.99 -48.44 11.41
CA TYR A 157 -14.81 -47.80 10.80
C TYR A 157 -13.92 -48.78 10.02
N TYR A 158 -14.15 -50.09 10.14
CA TYR A 158 -13.29 -51.13 9.55
C TYR A 158 -13.23 -51.04 8.02
N VAL A 159 -14.36 -50.84 7.35
CA VAL A 159 -14.42 -50.74 5.88
C VAL A 159 -13.64 -49.52 5.37
N THR A 160 -13.78 -48.36 6.03
CA THR A 160 -13.05 -47.12 5.65
C THR A 160 -11.55 -47.21 5.91
N LEU A 161 -11.16 -47.94 6.96
CA LEU A 161 -9.76 -48.18 7.28
C LEU A 161 -9.11 -49.08 6.22
N ILE A 162 -9.77 -50.18 5.87
CA ILE A 162 -9.30 -51.11 4.83
C ILE A 162 -9.18 -50.40 3.49
N LEU A 163 -10.19 -49.64 3.09
CA LEU A 163 -10.18 -48.88 1.83
C LEU A 163 -9.04 -47.85 1.80
N GLY A 164 -8.79 -47.15 2.92
CA GLY A 164 -7.69 -46.20 3.05
C GLY A 164 -6.30 -46.85 2.94
N ILE A 165 -6.11 -48.02 3.57
CA ILE A 165 -4.86 -48.78 3.48
C ILE A 165 -4.62 -49.27 2.05
N PHE A 166 -5.64 -49.80 1.38
CA PHE A 166 -5.53 -50.20 -0.03
C PHE A 166 -5.20 -49.02 -0.95
N ALA A 167 -5.82 -47.86 -0.73
CA ALA A 167 -5.51 -46.65 -1.49
C ALA A 167 -4.05 -46.18 -1.31
N LEU A 168 -3.46 -46.34 -0.11
CA LEU A 168 -2.05 -46.04 0.13
C LEU A 168 -1.08 -47.08 -0.46
N LEU A 169 -1.48 -48.34 -0.50
CA LEU A 169 -0.64 -49.42 -1.06
C LEU A 169 -0.63 -49.43 -2.58
N PHE A 170 -1.72 -48.98 -3.21
CA PHE A 170 -1.87 -48.91 -4.67
C PHE A 170 -0.68 -48.26 -5.40
N PRO A 171 -0.20 -47.05 -5.04
CA PRO A 171 0.97 -46.45 -5.69
C PRO A 171 2.26 -47.25 -5.49
N VAL A 172 2.43 -47.92 -4.34
CA VAL A 172 3.60 -48.78 -4.05
C VAL A 172 3.58 -50.01 -4.95
N VAL A 173 2.40 -50.63 -5.12
CA VAL A 173 2.23 -51.80 -5.99
C VAL A 173 2.51 -51.44 -7.45
N ILE A 174 2.01 -50.30 -7.93
CA ILE A 174 2.32 -49.82 -9.28
C ILE A 174 3.82 -49.60 -9.46
N CYS A 175 4.49 -48.97 -8.48
CA CYS A 175 5.94 -48.76 -8.54
C CYS A 175 6.72 -50.09 -8.60
N LEU A 176 6.33 -51.08 -7.79
CA LEU A 176 6.92 -52.42 -7.81
C LEU A 176 6.69 -53.15 -9.14
N LEU A 177 5.49 -53.03 -9.72
CA LEU A 177 5.18 -53.62 -11.04
C LEU A 177 6.01 -52.97 -12.15
N LEU A 178 6.20 -51.64 -12.10
CA LEU A 178 7.07 -50.93 -13.06
C LEU A 178 8.54 -51.34 -12.92
N LEU A 179 9.04 -51.45 -11.68
CA LEU A 179 10.40 -51.94 -11.42
C LEU A 179 10.60 -53.37 -11.92
N PHE A 180 9.61 -54.24 -11.72
CA PHE A 180 9.64 -55.62 -12.20
C PHE A 180 9.56 -55.71 -13.73
N ALA A 181 8.71 -54.91 -14.37
CA ALA A 181 8.62 -54.82 -15.82
C ALA A 181 9.94 -54.33 -16.44
N PHE A 182 10.59 -53.34 -15.83
CA PHE A 182 11.91 -52.86 -16.26
C PHE A 182 13.01 -53.91 -16.03
N ALA A 183 12.94 -54.68 -14.94
CA ALA A 183 13.89 -55.75 -14.64
C ALA A 183 13.78 -56.95 -15.59
N LEU A 184 12.57 -57.26 -16.10
CA LEU A 184 12.34 -58.32 -17.08
C LEU A 184 12.56 -57.85 -18.53
N GLY A 185 12.32 -56.57 -18.82
CA GLY A 185 12.46 -55.95 -20.13
C GLY A 185 13.90 -55.50 -20.46
N GLY A 186 14.90 -56.35 -20.21
CA GLY A 186 16.29 -56.10 -20.62
C GLY A 186 16.40 -55.82 -22.13
N PRO A 187 17.47 -55.13 -22.59
CA PRO A 187 17.55 -54.58 -23.94
C PRO A 187 17.33 -55.68 -24.98
N ILE A 188 16.35 -55.49 -25.85
CA ILE A 188 16.21 -56.27 -27.08
C ILE A 188 17.45 -55.94 -27.89
N ALA A 189 18.41 -56.88 -27.94
CA ALA A 189 19.54 -56.79 -28.86
C ALA A 189 18.96 -56.75 -30.27
N ASN A 190 19.04 -55.59 -30.92
CA ASN A 190 18.87 -55.46 -32.37
C ASN A 190 19.97 -56.24 -33.09
#